data_AF-A0A1G0IH88-F1
#
_entry.id   AF-A0A1G0IH88-F1
#
_cell.length_a   1.000
_cell.length_b   1.000
_cell.length_c   1.000
_cell.angle_alpha   90.00
_cell.angle_beta   90.00
_cell.angle_gamma   90.00
#
_symmetry.space_group_name_H-M   'P 1'
#
loop_
_entity.id
_entity.type
_entity.pdbx_description
1 polymer ?
#
loop_
_entity_poly.entity_id
_entity_poly.type
_entity_poly.pdbx_seq_one_letter_code
_entity_poly.pdbx_strand_id
1 'polypeptide(L)'
;MKLKLKQSQHGFLIIVAIVLIMIFAIIGVFITYVVNSDMLSTTNQLGGQKALYIAEAGLESGTHQLMIPTIASRIACTDVTSNVNLTNFTFTGAAGPFTVTGAGPQSPATPSTLSTAITASTTTIPVASAAAYATTGRVMIDRELIDYVTISGNNFVNVTRGAGGTTAVAHASGAAVGQYQCMLQSQGGVPTLSPAGSVIGGGGSTIQAAVQLPEAWAVGNAVSNDVHVLHWNKPTELQWSDSNVSSLNRSMNAVFALSYADAWAVGESGLFLHWNGNSWSAVSSGDSSNYFGVHCVANNYCWAVGGARSFNVWNGSNWTEQTSTVSTLPNVSYNSVYCNSTTDCWAVGNAIGNDLMVHWDGINWTRNLSTPSPVKHLNSVWCTASTNCWAVGDDRAFIRWNNTAWVAQSTTGLPNVNYNGVTCINNNDCWAVGNRASGASVTVHWNGSAWSRVTASGNVNLYGVSCSKTDSCWAVGASGTTLHWNGSAWVTISNPLNVKLNGVSALGAAIQPESAWQEQFP
;
A
#
# COMPACT_ATOMS: atom_id res chain seq x y z
N MET A 1 -31.35 49.93 -79.24
CA MET A 1 -31.98 48.60 -79.38
C MET A 1 -32.85 48.36 -78.15
N LYS A 2 -34.17 48.63 -78.24
CA LYS A 2 -35.11 48.51 -77.12
C LYS A 2 -35.62 47.07 -77.04
N LEU A 3 -35.18 46.31 -76.04
CA LEU A 3 -35.76 44.99 -75.75
C LEU A 3 -37.19 45.19 -75.20
N LYS A 4 -38.18 44.67 -75.94
CA LYS A 4 -39.55 44.49 -75.45
C LYS A 4 -39.55 43.34 -74.44
N LEU A 5 -39.72 43.64 -73.14
CA LEU A 5 -40.09 42.62 -72.17
C LEU A 5 -41.56 42.23 -72.37
N LYS A 6 -41.80 40.93 -72.56
CA LYS A 6 -43.13 40.31 -72.72
C LYS A 6 -43.88 40.41 -71.38
N GLN A 7 -45.14 40.82 -71.40
CA GLN A 7 -46.02 40.94 -70.23
C GLN A 7 -46.20 39.61 -69.44
N SER A 8 -45.85 38.45 -70.03
CA SER A 8 -45.82 37.14 -69.35
C SER A 8 -44.57 36.88 -68.49
N GLN A 9 -43.56 37.76 -68.51
CA GLN A 9 -42.36 37.60 -67.69
C GLN A 9 -42.50 38.21 -66.28
N HIS A 10 -43.44 39.13 -66.07
CA HIS A 10 -43.68 39.74 -64.76
C HIS A 10 -44.22 38.74 -63.72
N GLY A 11 -45.14 37.85 -64.11
CA GLY A 11 -45.65 36.81 -63.21
C GLY A 11 -44.58 35.77 -62.83
N PHE A 12 -43.73 35.37 -63.78
CA PHE A 12 -42.63 34.45 -63.54
C PHE A 12 -41.56 35.07 -62.61
N LEU A 13 -41.18 36.34 -62.83
CA LEU A 13 -40.21 37.04 -61.99
C LEU A 13 -40.70 37.25 -60.56
N ILE A 14 -42.01 37.45 -60.35
CA ILE A 14 -42.60 37.55 -59.00
C ILE A 14 -42.55 36.19 -58.28
N ILE A 15 -42.86 35.09 -58.98
CA ILE A 15 -42.76 33.74 -58.40
C ILE A 15 -41.31 33.43 -58.03
N VAL A 16 -40.36 33.75 -58.91
CA VAL A 16 -38.92 33.59 -58.63
C VAL A 16 -38.48 34.44 -57.43
N ALA A 17 -38.96 35.69 -57.31
CA ALA A 17 -38.66 36.55 -56.18
C ALA A 17 -39.22 36.00 -54.85
N ILE A 18 -40.46 35.48 -54.85
CA ILE A 18 -41.07 34.86 -53.65
C ILE A 18 -40.30 33.59 -53.25
N VAL A 19 -39.94 32.75 -54.22
CA VAL A 19 -39.14 31.53 -53.97
C VAL A 19 -37.77 31.89 -53.41
N LEU A 20 -37.09 32.92 -53.95
CA LEU A 20 -35.81 33.39 -53.42
C LEU A 20 -35.94 33.94 -51.99
N ILE A 21 -36.98 34.71 -51.69
CA ILE A 21 -37.23 35.20 -50.32
C ILE A 21 -37.47 34.04 -49.35
N MET A 22 -38.23 33.02 -49.74
CA MET A 22 -38.43 31.83 -48.92
C MET A 22 -37.12 31.05 -48.72
N ILE A 23 -36.30 30.90 -49.75
CA ILE A 23 -34.99 30.27 -49.65
C ILE A 23 -34.09 31.03 -48.67
N PHE A 24 -34.00 32.36 -48.78
CA PHE A 24 -33.21 33.17 -47.85
C PHE A 24 -33.74 33.13 -46.42
N ALA A 25 -35.07 33.07 -46.22
CA ALA A 25 -35.66 32.90 -44.90
C ALA A 25 -35.34 31.53 -44.28
N ILE A 26 -35.44 30.45 -45.07
CA ILE A 26 -35.09 29.09 -44.64
C ILE A 26 -33.59 29.00 -44.33
N ILE A 27 -32.73 29.58 -45.17
CA ILE A 27 -31.28 29.63 -44.92
C ILE A 27 -30.99 30.43 -43.65
N GLY A 28 -31.66 31.55 -43.40
CA GLY A 28 -31.49 32.33 -42.17
C GLY A 28 -31.90 31.57 -40.91
N VAL A 29 -33.02 30.85 -40.95
CA VAL A 29 -33.46 29.96 -39.86
C VAL A 29 -32.48 28.81 -39.67
N PHE A 30 -32.00 28.20 -40.75
CA PHE A 30 -31.02 27.11 -40.71
C PHE A 30 -29.68 27.56 -40.13
N ILE A 31 -29.14 28.71 -40.55
CA ILE A 31 -27.91 29.29 -39.98
C ILE A 31 -28.10 29.56 -38.48
N THR A 32 -29.23 30.16 -38.09
CA THR A 32 -29.52 30.44 -36.67
C THR A 32 -29.62 29.15 -35.85
N TYR A 33 -30.24 28.12 -36.42
CA TYR A 33 -30.34 26.80 -35.80
C TYR A 33 -28.96 26.15 -35.62
N VAL A 34 -28.13 26.11 -36.68
CA VAL A 34 -26.78 25.51 -36.66
C VAL A 34 -25.86 26.25 -35.68
N VAL A 35 -25.84 27.59 -35.72
CA VAL A 35 -25.01 28.40 -34.81
C VAL A 35 -25.41 28.19 -33.34
N ASN A 36 -26.71 28.14 -33.05
CA ASN A 36 -27.18 27.88 -31.69
C ASN A 36 -26.89 26.43 -31.25
N SER A 37 -27.06 25.44 -32.14
CA SER A 37 -26.76 24.04 -31.82
C SER A 37 -25.26 23.80 -31.60
N ASP A 38 -24.39 24.43 -32.38
CA ASP A 38 -22.94 24.32 -32.25
C ASP A 38 -22.41 25.04 -30.99
N MET A 39 -23.00 26.20 -30.64
CA MET A 39 -22.69 26.87 -29.37
C MET A 39 -23.13 26.05 -28.16
N LEU A 40 -24.30 25.41 -28.22
CA LEU A 40 -24.79 24.51 -27.15
C LEU A 40 -23.91 23.26 -27.04
N SER A 41 -23.50 22.65 -28.16
CA SER A 41 -22.64 21.46 -28.14
C SER A 41 -21.26 21.78 -27.56
N THR A 42 -20.65 22.89 -27.95
CA THR A 42 -19.35 23.36 -27.42
C THR A 42 -19.43 23.68 -25.92
N THR A 43 -20.52 24.34 -25.50
CA THR A 43 -20.76 24.65 -24.08
C THR A 43 -20.95 23.38 -23.24
N ASN A 44 -21.66 22.40 -23.78
CA ASN A 44 -21.87 21.10 -23.12
C ASN A 44 -20.56 20.28 -23.06
N GLN A 45 -19.73 20.30 -24.11
CA GLN A 45 -18.42 19.64 -24.11
C GLN A 45 -17.48 20.26 -23.08
N LEU A 46 -17.36 21.59 -23.07
CA LEU A 46 -16.57 22.31 -22.07
C LEU A 46 -17.11 22.09 -20.65
N GLY A 47 -18.44 22.05 -20.52
CA GLY A 47 -19.14 21.72 -19.30
C GLY A 47 -18.82 20.34 -18.75
N GLY A 48 -18.86 19.31 -19.60
CA GLY A 48 -18.52 17.94 -19.25
C GLY A 48 -17.05 17.77 -18.86
N GLN A 49 -16.12 18.44 -19.56
CA GLN A 49 -14.71 18.47 -19.18
C GLN A 49 -14.50 19.13 -17.81
N LYS A 50 -15.15 20.26 -17.54
CA LYS A 50 -15.10 20.91 -16.22
C LYS A 50 -15.65 19.99 -15.13
N ALA A 51 -16.77 19.33 -15.38
CA ALA A 51 -17.35 18.37 -14.45
C ALA A 51 -16.40 17.20 -14.15
N LEU A 52 -15.65 16.73 -15.16
CA LEU A 52 -14.62 15.71 -14.98
C LEU A 52 -13.49 16.18 -14.07
N TYR A 53 -12.89 17.35 -14.34
CA TYR A 53 -11.84 17.91 -13.48
C TYR A 53 -12.31 18.16 -12.04
N ILE A 54 -13.56 18.58 -11.86
CA ILE A 54 -14.17 18.73 -10.54
C ILE A 54 -14.33 17.37 -9.85
N ALA A 55 -14.73 16.33 -10.59
CA ALA A 55 -14.82 14.97 -10.07
C ALA A 55 -13.43 14.43 -9.68
N GLU A 56 -12.39 14.67 -10.49
CA GLU A 56 -10.98 14.34 -10.20
C GLU A 56 -10.51 15.00 -8.91
N ALA A 57 -10.72 16.31 -8.78
CA ALA A 57 -10.37 17.03 -7.56
C ALA A 57 -11.12 16.51 -6.32
N GLY A 58 -12.39 16.11 -6.48
CA GLY A 58 -13.15 15.46 -5.43
C GLY A 58 -12.57 14.12 -5.02
N LEU A 59 -12.14 13.32 -5.99
CA LEU A 59 -11.50 12.03 -5.73
C LEU A 59 -10.13 12.20 -5.06
N GLU A 60 -9.32 13.17 -5.48
CA GLU A 60 -8.07 13.54 -4.81
C GLU A 60 -8.32 13.98 -3.36
N SER A 61 -9.36 14.78 -3.12
CA SER A 61 -9.76 15.18 -1.77
C SER A 61 -10.16 13.98 -0.92
N GLY A 62 -11.03 13.10 -1.45
CA GLY A 62 -11.47 11.89 -0.74
C GLY A 62 -10.34 10.93 -0.42
N THR A 63 -9.46 10.67 -1.38
CA THR A 63 -8.27 9.83 -1.20
C THR A 63 -7.32 10.43 -0.16
N HIS A 64 -7.09 11.75 -0.20
CA HIS A 64 -6.28 12.46 0.80
C HIS A 64 -6.85 12.26 2.21
N GLN A 65 -8.15 12.49 2.44
CA GLN A 65 -8.79 12.33 3.77
C GLN A 65 -8.63 10.92 4.35
N LEU A 66 -8.58 9.90 3.50
CA LEU A 66 -8.35 8.51 3.91
C LEU A 66 -6.88 8.23 4.31
N MET A 67 -5.92 9.05 3.86
CA MET A 67 -4.48 8.76 3.94
C MET A 67 -3.67 9.80 4.72
N ILE A 68 -4.30 10.82 5.32
CA ILE A 68 -3.61 11.88 6.08
C ILE A 68 -2.59 11.28 7.07
N PRO A 69 -1.32 11.69 7.09
CA PRO A 69 -0.31 11.09 7.97
C PRO A 69 -0.68 11.07 9.46
N THR A 70 -1.38 12.11 9.91
CA THR A 70 -1.93 12.17 11.27
C THR A 70 -3.18 11.29 11.38
N ILE A 71 -3.04 10.11 11.99
CA ILE A 71 -4.11 9.11 12.15
C ILE A 71 -5.39 9.70 12.76
N ALA A 72 -5.26 10.56 13.79
CA ALA A 72 -6.41 11.19 14.45
C ALA A 72 -7.24 12.11 13.54
N SER A 73 -6.69 12.54 12.41
CA SER A 73 -7.36 13.39 11.41
C SER A 73 -7.91 12.60 10.22
N ARG A 74 -7.64 11.29 10.14
CA ARG A 74 -8.19 10.44 9.07
C ARG A 74 -9.66 10.17 9.29
N ILE A 75 -10.37 9.89 8.20
CA ILE A 75 -11.75 9.41 8.25
C ILE A 75 -11.82 7.93 7.86
N ALA A 76 -12.83 7.23 8.36
CA ALA A 76 -13.12 5.88 7.89
C ALA A 76 -13.79 5.93 6.52
N CYS A 77 -13.67 4.85 5.73
CA CYS A 77 -14.36 4.75 4.44
C CYS A 77 -15.88 4.94 4.55
N THR A 78 -16.47 4.45 5.64
CA THR A 78 -17.91 4.59 5.93
C THR A 78 -18.35 6.04 6.15
N ASP A 79 -17.42 6.91 6.56
CA ASP A 79 -17.73 8.29 6.93
C ASP A 79 -17.57 9.27 5.76
N VAL A 80 -16.92 8.82 4.67
CA VAL A 80 -16.68 9.59 3.44
C VAL A 80 -17.95 10.25 2.94
N THR A 81 -19.03 9.48 2.81
CA THR A 81 -20.31 9.93 2.23
C THR A 81 -20.97 11.05 3.04
N SER A 82 -20.70 11.10 4.35
CA SER A 82 -21.27 12.09 5.28
C SER A 82 -20.33 13.26 5.59
N ASN A 83 -19.11 13.26 5.04
CA ASN A 83 -18.10 14.24 5.38
C ASN A 83 -18.39 15.59 4.69
N VAL A 84 -18.54 16.66 5.48
CA VAL A 84 -18.85 18.01 4.99
C VAL A 84 -17.83 18.58 4.01
N ASN A 85 -16.57 18.14 4.06
CA ASN A 85 -15.52 18.54 3.13
C ASN A 85 -15.53 17.72 1.82
N LEU A 86 -16.39 16.70 1.75
CA LEU A 86 -16.53 15.81 0.60
C LEU A 86 -17.95 15.80 0.03
N THR A 87 -18.94 16.40 0.69
CA THR A 87 -20.33 16.43 0.25
C THR A 87 -20.73 17.84 -0.19
N ASN A 88 -21.10 17.99 -1.47
CA ASN A 88 -21.45 19.27 -2.10
C ASN A 88 -20.38 20.37 -1.89
N PHE A 89 -19.11 19.97 -1.87
CA PHE A 89 -18.01 20.85 -1.55
C PHE A 89 -17.54 21.61 -2.80
N THR A 90 -17.28 22.91 -2.67
CA THR A 90 -16.75 23.76 -3.74
C THR A 90 -15.45 24.42 -3.28
N PHE A 91 -14.35 24.19 -4.00
CA PHE A 91 -13.11 24.93 -3.74
C PHE A 91 -13.30 26.42 -4.04
N THR A 92 -12.59 27.28 -3.32
CA THR A 92 -12.61 28.72 -3.57
C THR A 92 -12.18 29.01 -5.01
N GLY A 93 -13.06 29.64 -5.80
CA GLY A 93 -12.80 29.95 -7.22
C GLY A 93 -13.09 28.81 -8.21
N ALA A 94 -13.58 27.65 -7.76
CA ALA A 94 -13.96 26.55 -8.64
C ALA A 94 -15.31 26.78 -9.35
N ALA A 95 -15.48 26.10 -10.49
CA ALA A 95 -16.64 26.24 -11.36
C ALA A 95 -17.90 25.48 -10.89
N GLY A 96 -17.81 24.70 -9.81
CA GLY A 96 -18.93 23.96 -9.24
C GLY A 96 -18.54 22.97 -8.15
N PRO A 97 -19.51 22.32 -7.50
CA PRO A 97 -19.28 21.42 -6.38
C PRO A 97 -18.92 19.99 -6.83
N PHE A 98 -18.30 19.24 -5.92
CA PHE A 98 -18.23 17.78 -5.99
C PHE A 98 -18.89 17.12 -4.78
N THR A 99 -19.30 15.87 -4.96
CA THR A 99 -19.69 14.97 -3.86
C THR A 99 -18.95 13.65 -4.00
N VAL A 100 -18.30 13.20 -2.93
CA VAL A 100 -17.65 11.89 -2.85
C VAL A 100 -18.48 10.98 -1.96
N THR A 101 -18.74 9.78 -2.45
CA THR A 101 -19.33 8.69 -1.67
C THR A 101 -18.31 7.58 -1.50
N GLY A 102 -18.26 6.98 -0.31
CA GLY A 102 -17.45 5.81 0.00
C GLY A 102 -18.31 4.56 0.13
N ALA A 103 -17.85 3.45 -0.44
CA ALA A 103 -18.41 2.12 -0.20
C ALA A 103 -17.34 1.22 0.44
N GLY A 104 -17.65 0.71 1.64
CA GLY A 104 -16.82 -0.12 2.52
C GLY A 104 -17.68 -0.74 3.63
N PRO A 105 -17.17 -1.72 4.38
CA PRO A 105 -15.88 -1.65 5.07
C PRO A 105 -14.69 -2.10 4.21
N GLN A 106 -13.50 -1.57 4.51
CA GLN A 106 -12.27 -1.98 3.83
C GLN A 106 -11.74 -3.34 4.26
N SER A 107 -12.17 -3.88 5.39
CA SER A 107 -11.80 -5.20 5.89
C SER A 107 -12.92 -5.69 6.82
N PRO A 108 -13.69 -6.72 6.44
CA PRO A 108 -14.72 -7.27 7.29
C PRO A 108 -14.06 -7.91 8.52
N ALA A 109 -14.55 -7.61 9.73
CA ALA A 109 -14.01 -8.19 10.96
C ALA A 109 -14.06 -9.73 10.95
N THR A 110 -15.05 -10.30 10.27
CA THR A 110 -15.18 -11.74 10.00
C THR A 110 -15.43 -11.94 8.51
N PRO A 111 -14.38 -12.22 7.72
CA PRO A 111 -14.53 -12.54 6.31
C PRO A 111 -15.45 -13.75 6.13
N SER A 112 -16.38 -13.66 5.17
CA SER A 112 -17.18 -14.79 4.71
C SER A 112 -16.32 -15.75 3.89
N THR A 113 -16.84 -16.95 3.69
CA THR A 113 -16.25 -17.96 2.79
C THR A 113 -17.14 -18.19 1.57
N LEU A 114 -16.55 -18.76 0.52
CA LEU A 114 -17.29 -19.30 -0.62
C LEU A 114 -18.22 -20.43 -0.17
N SER A 115 -19.50 -20.34 -0.52
CA SER A 115 -20.47 -21.39 -0.19
C SER A 115 -20.36 -22.61 -1.11
N THR A 116 -19.79 -22.42 -2.30
CA THR A 116 -19.51 -23.47 -3.28
C THR A 116 -18.22 -23.16 -4.02
N ALA A 117 -17.58 -24.17 -4.61
CA ALA A 117 -16.45 -23.95 -5.50
C ALA A 117 -16.87 -23.13 -6.73
N ILE A 118 -15.95 -22.32 -7.24
CA ILE A 118 -16.14 -21.46 -8.42
C ILE A 118 -15.05 -21.74 -9.46
N THR A 119 -15.35 -21.48 -10.73
CA THR A 119 -14.41 -21.59 -11.85
C THR A 119 -13.98 -20.20 -12.33
N ALA A 120 -12.94 -20.09 -13.15
CA ALA A 120 -12.46 -18.82 -13.71
C ALA A 120 -13.53 -18.03 -14.52
N SER A 121 -14.59 -18.67 -15.00
CA SER A 121 -15.69 -18.05 -15.77
C SER A 121 -16.92 -17.70 -14.93
N THR A 122 -16.90 -17.92 -13.62
CA THR A 122 -18.05 -17.66 -12.74
C THR A 122 -18.32 -16.15 -12.66
N THR A 123 -19.54 -15.73 -13.03
CA THR A 123 -19.99 -14.31 -13.06
C THR A 123 -20.79 -13.89 -11.83
N THR A 124 -21.14 -14.83 -10.97
CA THR A 124 -21.84 -14.61 -9.69
C THR A 124 -21.15 -15.42 -8.62
N ILE A 125 -20.55 -14.76 -7.62
CA ILE A 125 -19.78 -15.42 -6.56
C ILE A 125 -20.68 -15.65 -5.35
N PRO A 126 -21.01 -16.90 -5.01
CA PRO A 126 -21.85 -17.20 -3.87
C PRO A 126 -21.01 -17.32 -2.59
N VAL A 127 -21.44 -16.62 -1.54
CA VAL A 127 -20.77 -16.61 -0.24
C VAL A 127 -21.71 -17.06 0.89
N ALA A 128 -21.16 -17.48 2.01
CA ALA A 128 -21.94 -17.84 3.18
C ALA A 128 -22.78 -16.65 3.71
N SER A 129 -22.21 -15.44 3.73
CA SER A 129 -22.93 -14.20 4.04
C SER A 129 -22.28 -12.99 3.37
N ALA A 130 -23.09 -12.17 2.68
CA ALA A 130 -22.61 -10.92 2.08
C ALA A 130 -22.87 -9.67 2.97
N ALA A 131 -23.40 -9.86 4.19
CA ALA A 131 -23.89 -8.77 5.04
C ALA A 131 -22.79 -7.80 5.52
N ALA A 132 -21.54 -8.27 5.60
CA ALA A 132 -20.41 -7.48 6.08
C ALA A 132 -19.65 -6.75 4.94
N TYR A 133 -20.12 -6.85 3.70
CA TYR A 133 -19.46 -6.30 2.51
C TYR A 133 -20.20 -5.08 1.99
N ALA A 134 -19.46 -4.16 1.37
CA ALA A 134 -20.05 -3.04 0.65
C ALA A 134 -20.99 -3.52 -0.47
N THR A 135 -22.02 -2.76 -0.81
CA THR A 135 -22.97 -3.15 -1.88
C THR A 135 -22.33 -3.28 -3.25
N THR A 136 -21.21 -2.60 -3.48
CA THR A 136 -20.35 -2.69 -4.66
C THR A 136 -18.89 -2.65 -4.20
N GLY A 137 -17.98 -3.28 -4.95
CA GLY A 137 -16.56 -3.09 -4.73
C GLY A 137 -15.68 -4.24 -5.16
N ARG A 138 -14.55 -4.41 -4.48
CA ARG A 138 -13.53 -5.40 -4.80
C ARG A 138 -13.33 -6.36 -3.63
N VAL A 139 -13.31 -7.65 -3.92
CA VAL A 139 -12.93 -8.72 -2.98
C VAL A 139 -11.70 -9.47 -3.46
N MET A 140 -11.11 -10.25 -2.58
CA MET A 140 -10.00 -11.14 -2.89
C MET A 140 -10.26 -12.55 -2.38
N ILE A 141 -9.87 -13.54 -3.18
CA ILE A 141 -9.93 -14.97 -2.88
C ILE A 141 -8.61 -15.61 -3.30
N ASP A 142 -7.86 -16.23 -2.38
CA ASP A 142 -6.57 -16.93 -2.61
C ASP A 142 -5.42 -16.17 -3.32
N ARG A 143 -5.62 -14.88 -3.67
CA ARG A 143 -4.80 -13.94 -4.48
C ARG A 143 -5.43 -13.47 -5.79
N GLU A 144 -6.63 -13.92 -6.14
CA GLU A 144 -7.40 -13.30 -7.23
C GLU A 144 -8.21 -12.11 -6.71
N LEU A 145 -8.09 -10.96 -7.39
CA LEU A 145 -8.95 -9.80 -7.17
C LEU A 145 -10.19 -9.89 -8.06
N ILE A 146 -11.36 -9.63 -7.46
CA ILE A 146 -12.64 -9.74 -8.13
C ILE A 146 -13.46 -8.48 -7.85
N ASP A 147 -13.81 -7.74 -8.90
CA ASP A 147 -14.73 -6.60 -8.81
C ASP A 147 -16.17 -7.09 -8.93
N TYR A 148 -17.09 -6.51 -8.17
CA TYR A 148 -18.52 -6.78 -8.24
C TYR A 148 -19.34 -5.49 -8.21
N VAL A 149 -20.42 -5.49 -8.99
CA VAL A 149 -21.24 -4.27 -9.19
C VAL A 149 -22.34 -4.17 -8.13
N THR A 150 -22.90 -5.30 -7.70
CA THR A 150 -23.98 -5.32 -6.71
C THR A 150 -23.98 -6.61 -5.89
N ILE A 151 -24.68 -6.59 -4.75
CA ILE A 151 -25.00 -7.76 -3.96
C ILE A 151 -26.49 -8.11 -4.16
N SER A 152 -26.77 -9.39 -4.44
CA SER A 152 -28.14 -9.93 -4.48
C SER A 152 -28.23 -11.17 -3.60
N GLY A 153 -28.91 -11.05 -2.46
CA GLY A 153 -28.86 -12.06 -1.41
C GLY A 153 -27.43 -12.22 -0.87
N ASN A 154 -26.91 -13.45 -0.85
CA ASN A 154 -25.53 -13.74 -0.48
C ASN A 154 -24.62 -13.93 -1.71
N ASN A 155 -24.88 -13.19 -2.79
CA ASN A 155 -24.10 -13.31 -4.01
C ASN A 155 -23.54 -11.96 -4.44
N PHE A 156 -22.26 -11.94 -4.79
CA PHE A 156 -21.66 -10.85 -5.56
C PHE A 156 -22.02 -11.06 -7.03
N VAL A 157 -22.66 -10.08 -7.65
CA VAL A 157 -23.24 -10.19 -8.99
C VAL A 157 -22.52 -9.27 -9.99
N ASN A 158 -22.49 -9.70 -11.25
CA ASN A 158 -21.80 -9.03 -12.36
C ASN A 158 -20.33 -8.83 -12.05
N VAL A 159 -19.67 -9.94 -11.68
CA VAL A 159 -18.28 -9.87 -11.27
C VAL A 159 -17.35 -9.80 -12.47
N THR A 160 -16.27 -9.04 -12.30
CA THR A 160 -15.11 -9.05 -13.20
C THR A 160 -13.98 -9.82 -12.50
N ARG A 161 -13.66 -10.99 -13.06
CA ARG A 161 -12.61 -11.89 -12.57
C ARG A 161 -11.24 -11.43 -13.04
N GLY A 162 -10.19 -11.79 -12.31
CA GLY A 162 -8.81 -11.37 -12.63
C GLY A 162 -8.64 -9.85 -12.66
N ALA A 163 -9.40 -9.13 -11.83
CA ALA A 163 -9.32 -7.68 -11.78
C ALA A 163 -7.91 -7.23 -11.36
N GLY A 164 -7.52 -6.02 -11.75
CA GLY A 164 -6.21 -5.47 -11.40
C GLY A 164 -5.00 -6.29 -11.89
N GLY A 165 -5.15 -7.06 -12.98
CA GLY A 165 -4.07 -7.88 -13.54
C GLY A 165 -3.86 -9.23 -12.85
N THR A 166 -4.69 -9.60 -11.88
CA THR A 166 -4.65 -10.94 -11.30
C THR A 166 -5.15 -12.01 -12.27
N THR A 167 -4.75 -13.26 -12.08
CA THR A 167 -5.19 -14.35 -12.95
C THR A 167 -6.51 -14.92 -12.45
N ALA A 168 -7.52 -14.99 -13.32
CA ALA A 168 -8.78 -15.66 -13.02
C ALA A 168 -8.57 -17.18 -12.90
N VAL A 169 -8.85 -17.74 -11.71
CA VAL A 169 -8.63 -19.18 -11.42
C VAL A 169 -9.86 -19.84 -10.78
N ALA A 170 -9.78 -21.15 -10.59
CA ALA A 170 -10.77 -21.88 -9.81
C ALA A 170 -10.45 -21.75 -8.31
N HIS A 171 -11.48 -21.61 -7.49
CA HIS A 171 -11.36 -21.56 -6.04
C HIS A 171 -12.21 -22.62 -5.39
N ALA A 172 -11.69 -23.20 -4.30
CA ALA A 172 -12.38 -24.24 -3.56
C ALA A 172 -13.54 -23.68 -2.74
N SER A 173 -14.54 -24.52 -2.48
CA SER A 173 -15.57 -24.20 -1.48
C SER A 173 -14.90 -23.96 -0.12
N GLY A 174 -15.40 -23.00 0.64
CA GLY A 174 -14.82 -22.60 1.92
C GLY A 174 -13.63 -21.64 1.81
N ALA A 175 -13.15 -21.29 0.61
CA ALA A 175 -12.12 -20.28 0.46
C ALA A 175 -12.61 -18.93 1.03
N ALA A 176 -11.75 -18.27 1.78
CA ALA A 176 -12.09 -17.01 2.41
C ALA A 176 -12.19 -15.88 1.38
N VAL A 177 -13.12 -14.96 1.62
CA VAL A 177 -13.37 -13.82 0.74
C VAL A 177 -13.11 -12.55 1.54
N GLY A 178 -11.97 -11.89 1.36
CA GLY A 178 -11.74 -10.60 2.03
C GLY A 178 -12.17 -9.43 1.16
N GLN A 179 -12.63 -8.34 1.77
CA GLN A 179 -12.67 -7.03 1.12
C GLN A 179 -11.44 -6.26 1.61
N TYR A 180 -10.78 -5.51 0.71
CA TYR A 180 -9.49 -4.85 1.02
C TYR A 180 -9.48 -3.35 0.67
N GLN A 181 -10.48 -2.85 -0.04
CA GLN A 181 -10.44 -1.50 -0.63
C GLN A 181 -11.70 -0.71 -0.32
N CYS A 182 -11.54 0.60 -0.10
CA CYS A 182 -12.65 1.54 -0.09
C CYS A 182 -12.88 1.98 -1.52
N MET A 183 -14.10 1.80 -2.00
CA MET A 183 -14.49 2.34 -3.27
C MET A 183 -14.94 3.77 -3.07
N LEU A 184 -14.18 4.71 -3.59
CA LEU A 184 -14.57 6.10 -3.70
C LEU A 184 -15.27 6.30 -5.04
N GLN A 185 -16.38 7.01 -5.02
CA GLN A 185 -17.03 7.54 -6.21
C GLN A 185 -17.14 9.04 -6.03
N SER A 186 -16.58 9.80 -6.97
CA SER A 186 -16.65 11.25 -6.97
C SER A 186 -17.53 11.71 -8.13
N GLN A 187 -18.53 12.53 -7.81
CA GLN A 187 -19.40 13.17 -8.77
C GLN A 187 -19.10 14.67 -8.80
N GLY A 188 -18.63 15.17 -9.95
CA GLY A 188 -18.37 16.58 -10.18
C GLY A 188 -19.51 17.25 -10.94
N GLY A 189 -19.85 18.47 -10.55
CA GLY A 189 -21.01 19.19 -11.05
C GLY A 189 -20.70 20.56 -11.62
N VAL A 190 -21.38 20.93 -12.72
CA VAL A 190 -21.38 22.30 -13.25
C VAL A 190 -22.82 22.84 -13.19
N PRO A 191 -23.14 23.72 -12.23
CA PRO A 191 -24.52 24.18 -11.98
C PRO A 191 -25.21 24.82 -13.20
N THR A 192 -24.45 25.33 -14.16
CA THR A 192 -24.96 26.06 -15.32
C THR A 192 -25.52 25.17 -16.44
N LEU A 193 -25.53 23.83 -16.31
CA LEU A 193 -25.90 22.90 -17.41
C LEU A 193 -27.30 22.21 -17.30
N SER A 194 -28.14 22.52 -16.30
CA SER A 194 -29.60 22.20 -16.20
C SER A 194 -30.07 20.72 -16.10
N PRO A 195 -31.24 20.42 -15.47
CA PRO A 195 -32.25 21.36 -14.96
C PRO A 195 -31.97 21.86 -13.56
N ALA A 196 -32.40 23.10 -13.31
CA ALA A 196 -32.43 23.71 -11.99
C ALA A 196 -33.19 22.81 -11.01
N GLY A 197 -32.50 22.35 -9.96
CA GLY A 197 -33.08 21.51 -8.90
C GLY A 197 -32.14 20.44 -8.33
N SER A 198 -31.10 20.05 -9.06
CA SER A 198 -30.00 19.22 -8.52
C SER A 198 -28.92 20.12 -7.91
N VAL A 199 -28.50 19.84 -6.67
CA VAL A 199 -27.42 20.57 -5.97
C VAL A 199 -26.09 20.52 -6.75
N ILE A 200 -25.93 19.52 -7.64
CA ILE A 200 -24.70 19.25 -8.41
C ILE A 200 -24.85 19.65 -9.90
N GLY A 201 -26.06 19.94 -10.40
CA GLY A 201 -26.30 20.27 -11.82
C GLY A 201 -26.30 19.05 -12.75
N GLY A 202 -27.10 19.09 -13.83
CA GLY A 202 -27.39 17.92 -14.68
C GLY A 202 -26.28 17.49 -15.66
N GLY A 203 -25.16 18.19 -15.71
CA GLY A 203 -23.99 17.86 -16.56
C GLY A 203 -22.87 17.15 -15.79
N GLY A 204 -23.21 16.27 -14.85
CA GLY A 204 -22.24 15.70 -13.92
C GLY A 204 -21.39 14.56 -14.50
N SER A 205 -20.08 14.60 -14.23
CA SER A 205 -19.16 13.48 -14.51
C SER A 205 -18.95 12.68 -13.23
N THR A 206 -18.87 11.37 -13.36
CA THR A 206 -18.62 10.46 -12.23
C THR A 206 -17.36 9.66 -12.50
N ILE A 207 -16.47 9.60 -11.52
CA ILE A 207 -15.27 8.76 -11.55
C ILE A 207 -15.20 7.91 -10.29
N GLN A 208 -14.50 6.78 -10.36
CA GLN A 208 -14.35 5.85 -9.25
C GLN A 208 -12.87 5.52 -8.99
N ALA A 209 -12.54 5.32 -7.73
CA ALA A 209 -11.25 4.78 -7.31
C ALA A 209 -11.40 3.70 -6.25
N ALA A 210 -10.64 2.63 -6.40
CA ALA A 210 -10.40 1.71 -5.30
C ALA A 210 -9.18 2.17 -4.50
N VAL A 211 -9.34 2.41 -3.20
CA VAL A 211 -8.28 2.91 -2.32
C VAL A 211 -7.93 1.82 -1.32
N GLN A 212 -6.72 1.30 -1.41
CA GLN A 212 -6.12 0.42 -0.41
C GLN A 212 -5.49 1.29 0.68
N LEU A 213 -5.91 1.12 1.93
CA LEU A 213 -5.35 1.85 3.06
C LEU A 213 -4.02 1.26 3.51
N PRO A 214 -3.18 2.06 4.20
CA PRO A 214 -1.91 1.55 4.68
C PRO A 214 -2.16 0.55 5.81
N GLU A 215 -1.33 -0.47 5.88
CA GLU A 215 -1.39 -1.49 6.93
C GLU A 215 -0.01 -1.71 7.54
N ALA A 216 0.02 -2.24 8.75
CA ALA A 216 1.25 -2.68 9.37
C ALA A 216 1.05 -3.94 10.20
N TRP A 217 2.09 -4.76 10.23
CA TRP A 217 2.17 -5.98 11.03
C TRP A 217 3.30 -5.86 12.02
N ALA A 218 3.08 -6.27 13.27
CA ALA A 218 4.13 -6.33 14.28
C ALA A 218 4.10 -7.67 15.00
N VAL A 219 5.29 -8.19 15.30
CA VAL A 219 5.48 -9.49 15.94
C VAL A 219 6.44 -9.39 17.11
N GLY A 220 6.29 -10.28 18.09
CA GLY A 220 7.05 -10.20 19.33
C GLY A 220 7.07 -11.47 20.14
N ASN A 221 7.33 -11.30 21.44
CA ASN A 221 7.37 -12.40 22.39
C ASN A 221 5.99 -13.06 22.56
N ALA A 222 5.99 -14.39 22.73
CA ALA A 222 4.78 -15.14 23.03
C ALA A 222 4.15 -14.69 24.36
N VAL A 223 2.82 -14.76 24.44
CA VAL A 223 2.04 -14.46 25.66
C VAL A 223 1.10 -15.63 25.91
N SER A 224 0.97 -16.08 27.15
CA SER A 224 0.02 -17.14 27.52
C SER A 224 0.10 -18.42 26.69
N ASN A 225 1.30 -18.76 26.16
CA ASN A 225 1.60 -19.86 25.23
C ASN A 225 1.15 -19.68 23.77
N ASP A 226 0.65 -18.50 23.41
CA ASP A 226 0.21 -18.18 22.05
C ASP A 226 1.21 -17.27 21.34
N VAL A 227 1.28 -17.41 20.02
CA VAL A 227 1.98 -16.46 19.15
C VAL A 227 1.00 -15.35 18.81
N HIS A 228 1.43 -14.11 19.00
CA HIS A 228 0.63 -12.94 18.71
C HIS A 228 1.19 -12.19 17.51
N VAL A 229 0.32 -11.89 16.56
CA VAL A 229 0.62 -11.01 15.42
C VAL A 229 -0.31 -9.82 15.51
N LEU A 230 0.27 -8.65 15.79
CA LEU A 230 -0.47 -7.41 15.81
C LEU A 230 -0.69 -6.92 14.39
N HIS A 231 -1.91 -6.50 14.09
CA HIS A 231 -2.31 -5.91 12.81
C HIS A 231 -2.89 -4.52 13.03
N TRP A 232 -2.36 -3.55 12.31
CA TRP A 232 -2.94 -2.23 12.19
C TRP A 232 -3.43 -2.05 10.75
N ASN A 233 -4.74 -2.06 10.56
CA ASN A 233 -5.38 -1.96 9.24
C ASN A 233 -6.63 -1.08 9.21
N LYS A 234 -6.89 -0.34 10.29
CA LYS A 234 -8.05 0.55 10.36
C LYS A 234 -7.54 1.99 10.42
N PRO A 235 -7.88 2.81 9.42
CA PRO A 235 -7.28 4.13 9.23
C PRO A 235 -7.55 5.08 10.39
N THR A 236 -8.63 4.85 11.15
CA THR A 236 -9.07 5.67 12.28
C THR A 236 -8.72 5.07 13.64
N GLU A 237 -8.20 3.83 13.68
CA GLU A 237 -7.91 3.21 14.97
C GLU A 237 -6.59 3.74 15.53
N LEU A 238 -6.71 4.32 16.73
CA LEU A 238 -5.58 4.62 17.62
C LEU A 238 -5.09 3.38 18.37
N GLN A 239 -5.53 2.19 17.94
CA GLN A 239 -5.18 0.91 18.53
C GLN A 239 -4.83 -0.11 17.44
N TRP A 240 -3.87 -0.99 17.75
CA TRP A 240 -3.64 -2.20 16.98
C TRP A 240 -4.67 -3.28 17.36
N SER A 241 -4.96 -4.17 16.44
CA SER A 241 -5.71 -5.41 16.71
C SER A 241 -4.73 -6.58 16.87
N ASP A 242 -5.12 -7.57 17.67
CA ASP A 242 -4.32 -8.78 17.87
C ASP A 242 -4.99 -9.95 17.14
N SER A 243 -4.19 -10.68 16.36
CA SER A 243 -4.55 -11.98 15.81
C SER A 243 -3.66 -13.03 16.44
N ASN A 244 -4.25 -13.95 17.21
CA ASN A 244 -3.51 -15.02 17.85
C ASN A 244 -3.43 -16.26 16.95
N VAL A 245 -2.24 -16.85 16.89
CA VAL A 245 -2.04 -18.21 16.37
C VAL A 245 -1.77 -19.10 17.57
N SER A 246 -2.81 -19.76 18.03
CA SER A 246 -2.82 -20.43 19.33
C SER A 246 -1.88 -21.64 19.41
N SER A 247 -1.44 -21.96 20.63
CA SER A 247 -0.75 -23.22 21.02
C SER A 247 0.66 -23.46 20.47
N LEU A 248 1.34 -22.42 19.97
CA LEU A 248 2.69 -22.56 19.41
C LEU A 248 3.82 -22.25 20.40
N ASN A 249 3.57 -21.41 21.42
CA ASN A 249 4.52 -21.03 22.48
C ASN A 249 5.96 -20.73 22.02
N ARG A 250 6.08 -19.85 21.02
CA ARG A 250 7.36 -19.39 20.47
C ARG A 250 7.32 -17.90 20.21
N SER A 251 8.43 -17.20 20.45
CA SER A 251 8.53 -15.79 20.09
C SER A 251 8.82 -15.63 18.61
N MET A 252 8.29 -14.57 18.03
CA MET A 252 8.55 -14.17 16.65
C MET A 252 9.55 -13.02 16.63
N ASN A 253 10.51 -13.07 15.72
CA ASN A 253 11.66 -12.16 15.69
C ASN A 253 11.55 -11.13 14.56
N ALA A 254 11.05 -11.54 13.39
CA ALA A 254 10.88 -10.64 12.25
C ALA A 254 9.59 -10.94 11.49
N VAL A 255 9.07 -9.91 10.83
CA VAL A 255 7.92 -9.98 9.93
C VAL A 255 8.23 -9.15 8.71
N PHE A 256 7.84 -9.65 7.54
CA PHE A 256 7.90 -8.93 6.28
C PHE A 256 6.58 -9.12 5.55
N ALA A 257 5.92 -8.01 5.25
CA ALA A 257 4.73 -7.99 4.42
C ALA A 257 5.14 -7.63 3.00
N LEU A 258 5.01 -8.58 2.08
CA LEU A 258 5.23 -8.35 0.65
C LEU A 258 4.06 -7.57 0.06
N SER A 259 2.86 -7.87 0.54
CA SER A 259 1.62 -7.28 0.08
C SER A 259 0.53 -7.42 1.14
N TYR A 260 -0.65 -6.87 0.89
CA TYR A 260 -1.81 -6.98 1.79
C TYR A 260 -2.30 -8.43 1.97
N ALA A 261 -1.87 -9.34 1.10
CA ALA A 261 -2.32 -10.71 1.01
C ALA A 261 -1.20 -11.73 1.20
N ASP A 262 0.03 -11.27 1.39
CA ASP A 262 1.19 -12.14 1.49
C ASP A 262 2.22 -11.52 2.43
N ALA A 263 2.39 -12.17 3.58
CA ALA A 263 3.36 -11.79 4.57
C ALA A 263 3.94 -13.02 5.26
N TRP A 264 5.21 -12.93 5.64
CA TRP A 264 5.91 -13.97 6.36
C TRP A 264 6.42 -13.43 7.69
N ALA A 265 6.29 -14.23 8.74
CA ALA A 265 6.93 -13.97 10.01
C ALA A 265 7.79 -15.17 10.40
N VAL A 266 8.95 -14.91 11.00
CA VAL A 266 9.91 -15.94 11.40
C VAL A 266 10.29 -15.77 12.86
N GLY A 267 10.56 -16.88 13.54
CA GLY A 267 10.76 -16.87 14.99
C GLY A 267 11.68 -17.98 15.50
N GLU A 268 11.44 -18.34 16.76
CA GLU A 268 12.22 -19.34 17.49
C GLU A 268 11.88 -20.78 17.07
N SER A 269 12.88 -21.67 17.17
CA SER A 269 12.72 -23.12 16.96
C SER A 269 12.08 -23.51 15.62
N GLY A 270 12.41 -22.81 14.53
CA GLY A 270 11.92 -23.11 13.18
C GLY A 270 10.46 -22.73 12.93
N LEU A 271 9.84 -21.93 13.81
CA LEU A 271 8.47 -21.48 13.59
C LEU A 271 8.42 -20.36 12.55
N PHE A 272 7.81 -20.64 11.39
CA PHE A 272 7.37 -19.62 10.44
C PHE A 272 5.85 -19.50 10.46
N LEU A 273 5.35 -18.29 10.23
CA LEU A 273 3.95 -18.02 9.96
C LEU A 273 3.79 -17.42 8.57
N HIS A 274 2.75 -17.82 7.86
CA HIS A 274 2.35 -17.28 6.56
C HIS A 274 0.97 -16.65 6.63
N TRP A 275 0.87 -15.41 6.15
CA TRP A 275 -0.37 -14.70 5.89
C TRP A 275 -0.76 -14.89 4.43
N ASN A 276 -1.97 -15.43 4.20
CA ASN A 276 -2.51 -15.65 2.87
C ASN A 276 -3.58 -14.61 2.47
N GLY A 277 -3.62 -13.48 3.17
CA GLY A 277 -4.67 -12.48 3.06
C GLY A 277 -5.78 -12.64 4.07
N ASN A 278 -6.09 -13.85 4.51
CA ASN A 278 -7.20 -14.05 5.42
C ASN A 278 -6.78 -14.40 6.85
N SER A 279 -5.79 -15.27 6.99
CA SER A 279 -5.39 -15.81 8.28
C SER A 279 -3.91 -16.15 8.30
N TRP A 280 -3.29 -15.97 9.46
CA TRP A 280 -1.96 -16.51 9.72
C TRP A 280 -2.03 -18.02 9.95
N SER A 281 -1.11 -18.75 9.36
CA SER A 281 -0.98 -20.20 9.55
C SER A 281 0.48 -20.58 9.76
N ALA A 282 0.72 -21.60 10.58
CA ALA A 282 2.08 -22.07 10.85
C ALA A 282 2.61 -22.90 9.67
N VAL A 283 3.86 -22.62 9.30
CA VAL A 283 4.62 -23.33 8.27
C VAL A 283 5.96 -23.74 8.89
N SER A 284 6.38 -24.97 8.65
CA SER A 284 7.67 -25.46 9.14
C SER A 284 8.82 -24.86 8.35
N SER A 285 9.89 -24.41 9.04
CA SER A 285 11.17 -24.08 8.39
C SER A 285 11.89 -25.32 7.85
N GLY A 286 11.52 -26.53 8.31
CA GLY A 286 12.25 -27.77 8.04
C GLY A 286 13.38 -28.07 9.03
N ASP A 287 13.61 -27.20 10.01
CA ASP A 287 14.63 -27.36 11.06
C ASP A 287 14.14 -26.83 12.43
N SER A 288 15.06 -26.67 13.39
CA SER A 288 14.75 -26.14 14.74
C SER A 288 15.56 -24.87 15.07
N SER A 289 16.04 -24.18 14.05
CA SER A 289 16.92 -23.02 14.20
C SER A 289 16.13 -21.78 14.62
N ASN A 290 16.79 -20.81 15.26
CA ASN A 290 16.18 -19.51 15.53
C ASN A 290 16.43 -18.58 14.34
N TYR A 291 15.37 -18.03 13.76
CA TYR A 291 15.45 -17.09 12.64
C TYR A 291 15.23 -15.67 13.12
N PHE A 292 16.01 -14.73 12.59
CA PHE A 292 16.07 -13.35 13.05
C PHE A 292 15.68 -12.34 11.97
N GLY A 293 15.81 -12.70 10.69
CA GLY A 293 15.43 -11.84 9.57
C GLY A 293 14.68 -12.61 8.48
N VAL A 294 13.72 -11.95 7.85
CA VAL A 294 12.99 -12.45 6.69
C VAL A 294 12.77 -11.31 5.69
N HIS A 295 12.92 -11.61 4.40
CA HIS A 295 12.61 -10.67 3.32
C HIS A 295 12.12 -11.43 2.09
N CYS A 296 11.06 -10.93 1.46
CA CYS A 296 10.53 -11.48 0.22
C CYS A 296 10.72 -10.51 -0.93
N VAL A 297 11.15 -11.01 -2.07
CA VAL A 297 11.22 -10.24 -3.33
C VAL A 297 9.98 -10.52 -4.17
N ALA A 298 9.45 -11.75 -4.08
CA ALA A 298 8.25 -12.20 -4.76
C ALA A 298 7.52 -13.21 -3.88
N ASN A 299 6.26 -13.51 -4.22
CA ASN A 299 5.42 -14.47 -3.49
C ASN A 299 5.99 -15.89 -3.45
N ASN A 300 6.93 -16.18 -4.35
CA ASN A 300 7.61 -17.45 -4.50
C ASN A 300 9.12 -17.35 -4.23
N TYR A 301 9.59 -16.23 -3.69
CA TYR A 301 11.00 -16.01 -3.42
C TYR A 301 11.21 -15.16 -2.18
N CYS A 302 11.48 -15.84 -1.08
CA CYS A 302 11.80 -15.23 0.21
C CYS A 302 13.06 -15.85 0.79
N TRP A 303 13.83 -15.05 1.53
CA TRP A 303 14.94 -15.50 2.34
C TRP A 303 14.62 -15.34 3.82
N ALA A 304 15.01 -16.33 4.62
CA ALA A 304 15.01 -16.27 6.07
C ALA A 304 16.41 -16.62 6.58
N VAL A 305 16.95 -15.80 7.49
CA VAL A 305 18.30 -15.98 8.06
C VAL A 305 18.25 -16.05 9.58
N GLY A 306 19.18 -16.79 10.17
CA GLY A 306 19.13 -17.10 11.59
C GLY A 306 20.45 -17.45 12.25
N GLY A 307 20.33 -18.05 13.44
CA GLY A 307 21.43 -18.61 14.23
C GLY A 307 22.10 -19.78 13.52
N ALA A 308 23.33 -20.10 13.94
CA ALA A 308 24.08 -21.26 13.46
C ALA A 308 24.13 -21.41 11.92
N ARG A 309 24.24 -20.27 11.20
CA ARG A 309 24.31 -20.21 9.73
C ARG A 309 23.08 -20.82 9.04
N SER A 310 21.90 -20.70 9.63
CA SER A 310 20.65 -21.07 8.97
C SER A 310 20.26 -20.04 7.92
N PHE A 311 20.18 -20.48 6.67
CA PHE A 311 19.70 -19.73 5.52
C PHE A 311 18.64 -20.56 4.82
N ASN A 312 17.37 -20.17 4.93
CA ASN A 312 16.29 -20.86 4.23
C ASN A 312 15.76 -19.98 3.11
N VAL A 313 15.39 -20.64 2.01
CA VAL A 313 14.76 -20.02 0.85
C VAL A 313 13.38 -20.62 0.62
N TRP A 314 12.41 -19.75 0.35
CA TRP A 314 11.07 -20.12 -0.10
C TRP A 314 11.05 -20.13 -1.63
N ASN A 315 10.51 -21.19 -2.22
CA ASN A 315 10.42 -21.35 -3.68
C ASN A 315 8.98 -21.27 -4.23
N GLY A 316 8.01 -20.82 -3.41
CA GLY A 316 6.59 -20.81 -3.77
C GLY A 316 5.81 -22.04 -3.31
N SER A 317 6.47 -23.05 -2.74
CA SER A 317 5.79 -24.23 -2.22
C SER A 317 6.34 -24.71 -0.88
N ASN A 318 7.66 -24.71 -0.70
CA ASN A 318 8.29 -25.13 0.54
C ASN A 318 9.48 -24.24 0.90
N TRP A 319 9.75 -24.14 2.20
CA TRP A 319 11.01 -23.62 2.71
C TRP A 319 12.07 -24.71 2.67
N THR A 320 13.24 -24.39 2.14
CA THR A 320 14.38 -25.30 2.06
C THR A 320 15.64 -24.64 2.57
N GLU A 321 16.44 -25.36 3.36
CA GLU A 321 17.75 -24.90 3.81
C GLU A 321 18.75 -24.85 2.63
N GLN A 322 19.38 -23.69 2.43
CA GLN A 322 20.43 -23.48 1.45
C GLN A 322 21.78 -23.92 2.05
N THR A 323 22.24 -25.13 1.77
CA THR A 323 23.44 -25.70 2.42
C THR A 323 24.72 -25.58 1.57
N SER A 324 24.64 -25.79 0.25
CA SER A 324 25.81 -25.97 -0.62
C SER A 324 26.75 -24.76 -0.61
N THR A 325 26.19 -23.55 -0.70
CA THR A 325 26.96 -22.32 -0.88
C THR A 325 27.31 -21.63 0.45
N VAL A 326 26.47 -21.79 1.47
CA VAL A 326 26.74 -21.21 2.81
C VAL A 326 27.73 -22.04 3.62
N SER A 327 28.07 -23.27 3.21
CA SER A 327 28.99 -24.16 3.92
C SER A 327 30.37 -23.53 4.22
N THR A 328 30.76 -22.52 3.46
CA THR A 328 32.02 -21.75 3.60
C THR A 328 31.91 -20.54 4.53
N LEU A 329 30.69 -20.13 4.89
CA LEU A 329 30.47 -18.97 5.76
C LEU A 329 30.69 -19.32 7.25
N PRO A 330 31.01 -18.34 8.10
CA PRO A 330 31.11 -18.55 9.54
C PRO A 330 29.83 -19.13 10.15
N ASN A 331 29.98 -20.10 11.06
CA ASN A 331 28.88 -20.70 11.80
C ASN A 331 28.46 -19.82 12.99
N VAL A 332 27.71 -18.76 12.69
CA VAL A 332 27.31 -17.71 13.64
C VAL A 332 25.88 -17.24 13.34
N SER A 333 25.40 -16.22 14.06
CA SER A 333 24.06 -15.66 13.85
C SER A 333 24.07 -14.59 12.76
N TYR A 334 23.10 -14.69 11.86
CA TYR A 334 22.76 -13.69 10.85
C TYR A 334 21.45 -13.04 11.26
N ASN A 335 21.49 -11.74 11.57
CA ASN A 335 20.42 -11.03 12.27
C ASN A 335 19.39 -10.43 11.31
N SER A 336 19.79 -10.11 10.08
CA SER A 336 18.92 -9.44 9.11
C SER A 336 19.31 -9.82 7.69
N VAL A 337 18.31 -9.91 6.82
CA VAL A 337 18.46 -10.09 5.38
C VAL A 337 17.59 -9.06 4.66
N TYR A 338 18.10 -8.52 3.55
CA TYR A 338 17.35 -7.69 2.64
C TYR A 338 17.71 -8.09 1.21
N CYS A 339 16.72 -8.15 0.33
CA CYS A 339 16.92 -8.52 -1.07
C CYS A 339 16.36 -7.44 -1.99
N ASN A 340 17.22 -6.91 -2.86
CA ASN A 340 16.82 -5.96 -3.90
C ASN A 340 16.25 -6.67 -5.13
N SER A 341 16.67 -7.91 -5.36
CA SER A 341 16.13 -8.81 -6.38
C SER A 341 16.37 -10.27 -5.96
N THR A 342 15.94 -11.23 -6.78
CA THR A 342 16.22 -12.66 -6.55
C THR A 342 17.71 -13.03 -6.65
N THR A 343 18.53 -12.12 -7.17
CA THR A 343 19.98 -12.32 -7.38
C THR A 343 20.84 -11.29 -6.67
N ASP A 344 20.25 -10.47 -5.80
CA ASP A 344 20.98 -9.45 -5.06
C ASP A 344 20.39 -9.31 -3.67
N CYS A 345 21.00 -10.01 -2.72
CA CYS A 345 20.64 -9.93 -1.32
C CYS A 345 21.86 -9.66 -0.45
N TRP A 346 21.64 -8.90 0.61
CA TRP A 346 22.60 -8.73 1.70
C TRP A 346 22.05 -9.36 2.97
N ALA A 347 22.90 -10.09 3.68
CA ALA A 347 22.63 -10.48 5.06
C ALA A 347 23.78 -10.03 5.96
N VAL A 348 23.42 -9.61 7.17
CA VAL A 348 24.37 -9.12 8.17
C VAL A 348 24.19 -9.83 9.50
N GLY A 349 25.24 -9.86 10.31
CA GLY A 349 25.17 -10.51 11.61
C GLY A 349 26.40 -10.34 12.49
N ASN A 350 26.60 -11.34 13.36
CA ASN A 350 27.59 -11.30 14.42
C ASN A 350 28.75 -12.23 14.10
N ALA A 351 29.96 -11.71 13.87
CA ALA A 351 31.18 -12.51 13.88
C ALA A 351 32.13 -12.05 15.00
N ILE A 352 32.83 -13.01 15.61
CA ILE A 352 33.85 -12.69 16.62
C ILE A 352 34.95 -11.88 15.94
N GLY A 353 35.13 -10.63 16.38
CA GLY A 353 36.19 -9.73 15.92
C GLY A 353 36.03 -9.15 14.52
N ASN A 354 34.87 -9.30 13.85
CA ASN A 354 34.61 -8.72 12.52
C ASN A 354 33.12 -8.35 12.32
N ASP A 355 32.86 -7.31 11.53
CA ASP A 355 31.57 -7.10 10.89
C ASP A 355 31.32 -8.29 9.96
N LEU A 356 30.09 -8.80 9.99
CA LEU A 356 29.70 -9.89 9.11
C LEU A 356 28.68 -9.36 8.11
N MET A 357 29.14 -9.22 6.86
CA MET A 357 28.28 -8.98 5.71
C MET A 357 28.51 -10.10 4.71
N VAL A 358 27.42 -10.68 4.23
CA VAL A 358 27.43 -11.70 3.17
C VAL A 358 26.50 -11.25 2.06
N HIS A 359 26.87 -11.56 0.83
CA HIS A 359 26.17 -11.15 -0.38
C HIS A 359 25.73 -12.37 -1.18
N TRP A 360 24.50 -12.34 -1.67
CA TRP A 360 23.93 -13.31 -2.59
C TRP A 360 23.99 -12.74 -4.00
N ASP A 361 24.65 -13.46 -4.90
CA ASP A 361 24.80 -13.09 -6.32
C ASP A 361 23.81 -13.81 -7.26
N GLY A 362 22.80 -14.50 -6.69
CA GLY A 362 21.89 -15.37 -7.43
C GLY A 362 22.30 -16.84 -7.45
N ILE A 363 23.54 -17.15 -7.06
CA ILE A 363 24.08 -18.51 -7.07
C ILE A 363 24.67 -18.86 -5.71
N ASN A 364 25.52 -17.98 -5.16
CA ASN A 364 26.28 -18.22 -3.94
C ASN A 364 26.10 -17.10 -2.94
N TRP A 365 26.03 -17.47 -1.67
CA TRP A 365 26.30 -16.54 -0.58
C TRP A 365 27.80 -16.47 -0.35
N THR A 366 28.38 -15.28 -0.50
CA THR A 366 29.82 -15.04 -0.31
C THR A 366 30.06 -13.98 0.75
N ARG A 367 31.13 -14.14 1.53
CA ARG A 367 31.51 -13.14 2.53
C ARG A 367 32.09 -11.92 1.85
N ASN A 368 31.57 -10.73 2.18
CA ASN A 368 32.21 -9.48 1.81
C ASN A 368 33.35 -9.18 2.79
N LEU A 369 34.51 -8.80 2.25
CA LEU A 369 35.75 -8.63 3.02
C LEU A 369 36.07 -7.17 3.36
N SER A 370 35.10 -6.26 3.22
CA SER A 370 35.26 -4.88 3.69
C SER A 370 35.56 -4.85 5.19
N THR A 371 36.39 -3.90 5.61
CA THR A 371 36.81 -3.74 7.01
C THR A 371 36.49 -2.32 7.51
N PRO A 372 35.20 -1.95 7.61
CA PRO A 372 34.81 -0.69 8.22
C PRO A 372 35.34 -0.61 9.67
N SER A 373 35.75 0.59 10.09
CA SER A 373 36.30 0.83 11.43
C SER A 373 35.47 1.87 12.17
N PRO A 374 35.11 1.63 13.45
CA PRO A 374 35.43 0.44 14.23
C PRO A 374 34.59 -0.78 13.84
N VAL A 375 35.16 -1.97 14.04
CA VAL A 375 34.52 -3.25 13.81
C VAL A 375 33.48 -3.54 14.91
N LYS A 376 32.25 -3.89 14.53
CA LYS A 376 31.08 -4.10 15.38
C LYS A 376 30.13 -5.18 14.85
N HIS A 377 29.25 -5.64 15.73
CA HIS A 377 28.14 -6.52 15.37
C HIS A 377 27.06 -5.73 14.64
N LEU A 378 26.48 -6.32 13.58
CA LEU A 378 25.44 -5.70 12.77
C LEU A 378 24.09 -6.36 13.05
N ASN A 379 23.07 -5.53 13.27
CA ASN A 379 21.74 -5.97 13.70
C ASN A 379 20.71 -5.88 12.57
N SER A 380 20.82 -4.91 11.67
CA SER A 380 19.84 -4.69 10.60
C SER A 380 20.50 -4.19 9.33
N VAL A 381 19.99 -4.63 8.18
CA VAL A 381 20.39 -4.18 6.83
C VAL A 381 19.16 -3.81 6.01
N TRP A 382 19.27 -2.74 5.24
CA TRP A 382 18.24 -2.30 4.31
C TRP A 382 18.87 -1.67 3.08
N CYS A 383 18.32 -1.94 1.89
CA CYS A 383 18.80 -1.36 0.64
C CYS A 383 17.67 -0.63 -0.10
N THR A 384 17.95 0.56 -0.62
CA THR A 384 17.03 1.24 -1.56
C THR A 384 17.32 0.86 -3.01
N ALA A 385 18.54 0.39 -3.26
CA ALA A 385 19.04 -0.09 -4.53
C ALA A 385 20.23 -1.03 -4.26
N SER A 386 20.62 -1.83 -5.26
CA SER A 386 21.84 -2.66 -5.22
C SER A 386 23.11 -1.86 -4.89
N THR A 387 23.07 -0.57 -5.16
CA THR A 387 24.17 0.39 -4.98
C THR A 387 24.09 1.19 -3.68
N ASN A 388 23.00 1.05 -2.93
CA ASN A 388 22.78 1.84 -1.73
C ASN A 388 22.11 1.01 -0.65
N CYS A 389 22.97 0.42 0.19
CA CYS A 389 22.58 -0.33 1.36
C CYS A 389 23.14 0.32 2.62
N TRP A 390 22.33 0.30 3.67
CA TRP A 390 22.71 0.68 5.02
C TRP A 390 22.70 -0.54 5.91
N ALA A 391 23.68 -0.65 6.80
CA ALA A 391 23.61 -1.56 7.92
C ALA A 391 23.94 -0.83 9.22
N VAL A 392 23.22 -1.20 10.28
CA VAL A 392 23.34 -0.61 11.62
C VAL A 392 23.57 -1.70 12.66
N GLY A 393 24.17 -1.33 13.78
CA GLY A 393 24.56 -2.31 14.79
C GLY A 393 24.97 -1.75 16.14
N ASP A 394 25.81 -2.52 16.83
CA ASP A 394 26.24 -2.25 18.20
C ASP A 394 27.15 -1.02 18.29
N ASP A 395 27.14 -0.35 19.46
CA ASP A 395 27.98 0.81 19.75
C ASP A 395 27.99 1.88 18.64
N ARG A 396 26.81 2.25 18.14
CA ARG A 396 26.63 3.26 17.08
C ARG A 396 27.33 2.89 15.76
N ALA A 397 27.37 1.60 15.43
CA ALA A 397 27.79 1.15 14.11
C ALA A 397 26.80 1.58 13.03
N PHE A 398 27.27 2.37 12.06
CA PHE A 398 26.57 2.72 10.83
C PHE A 398 27.54 2.55 9.67
N ILE A 399 27.22 1.64 8.76
CA ILE A 399 28.01 1.39 7.57
C ILE A 399 27.11 1.51 6.33
N ARG A 400 27.70 1.98 5.23
CA ARG A 400 26.99 2.14 3.95
C ARG A 400 27.78 1.48 2.83
N TRP A 401 27.08 0.77 1.97
CA TRP A 401 27.63 0.21 0.74
C TRP A 401 27.85 1.34 -0.28
N ASN A 402 29.06 1.42 -0.84
CA ASN A 402 29.44 2.45 -1.83
C ASN A 402 29.71 1.87 -3.23
N ASN A 403 29.14 0.70 -3.56
CA ASN A 403 29.37 -0.11 -4.77
C ASN A 403 30.65 -0.93 -4.79
N THR A 404 31.58 -0.70 -3.87
CA THR A 404 32.86 -1.42 -3.85
C THR A 404 33.16 -2.02 -2.49
N ALA A 405 32.88 -1.27 -1.43
CA ALA A 405 33.11 -1.66 -0.05
C ALA A 405 32.01 -1.10 0.85
N TRP A 406 31.83 -1.75 1.99
CA TRP A 406 31.09 -1.17 3.10
C TRP A 406 31.99 -0.20 3.86
N VAL A 407 31.52 1.02 4.02
CA VAL A 407 32.28 2.12 4.61
C VAL A 407 31.54 2.68 5.83
N ALA A 408 32.27 2.80 6.95
CA ALA A 408 31.76 3.45 8.15
C ALA A 408 31.33 4.89 7.87
N GLN A 409 30.16 5.26 8.38
CA GLN A 409 29.57 6.57 8.18
C GLN A 409 29.73 7.43 9.45
N SER A 410 29.82 8.74 9.26
CA SER A 410 29.89 9.68 10.37
C SER A 410 28.58 9.67 11.16
N THR A 411 28.70 9.47 12.47
CA THR A 411 27.57 9.43 13.42
C THR A 411 27.74 10.46 14.55
N THR A 412 28.45 11.54 14.25
CA THR A 412 28.70 12.64 15.18
C THR A 412 27.38 13.16 15.74
N GLY A 413 27.29 13.23 17.07
CA GLY A 413 26.08 13.71 17.77
C GLY A 413 25.02 12.63 18.03
N LEU A 414 25.19 11.41 17.50
CA LEU A 414 24.29 10.30 17.86
C LEU A 414 24.71 9.62 19.17
N PRO A 415 23.76 9.09 19.96
CA PRO A 415 24.06 8.35 21.20
C PRO A 415 24.90 7.10 20.93
N ASN A 416 25.80 6.78 21.86
CA ASN A 416 26.55 5.52 21.79
C ASN A 416 25.71 4.39 22.39
N VAL A 417 24.84 3.80 21.55
CA VAL A 417 23.95 2.68 21.89
C VAL A 417 23.90 1.69 20.73
N ASN A 418 23.31 0.51 20.97
CA ASN A 418 23.03 -0.43 19.89
C ASN A 418 21.83 0.06 19.08
N TYR A 419 22.00 0.08 17.77
CA TYR A 419 20.94 0.31 16.80
C TYR A 419 20.45 -1.03 16.30
N ASN A 420 19.14 -1.23 16.38
CA ASN A 420 18.51 -2.55 16.22
C ASN A 420 17.79 -2.68 14.88
N GLY A 421 17.32 -1.58 14.30
CA GLY A 421 16.59 -1.56 13.04
C GLY A 421 16.95 -0.36 12.18
N VAL A 422 17.00 -0.57 10.86
CA VAL A 422 17.12 0.49 9.85
C VAL A 422 16.13 0.25 8.71
N THR A 423 15.57 1.33 8.18
CA THR A 423 14.72 1.33 6.98
C THR A 423 15.02 2.58 6.18
N CYS A 424 14.92 2.50 4.85
CA CYS A 424 15.09 3.64 3.96
C CYS A 424 13.96 3.69 2.94
N ILE A 425 13.31 4.85 2.84
CA ILE A 425 12.31 5.11 1.80
C ILE A 425 13.00 5.45 0.48
N ASN A 426 14.07 6.23 0.57
CA ASN A 426 14.93 6.60 -0.56
C ASN A 426 16.33 6.95 -0.06
N ASN A 427 17.24 7.34 -0.97
CA ASN A 427 18.65 7.61 -0.64
C ASN A 427 18.86 8.74 0.39
N ASN A 428 17.86 9.60 0.57
CA ASN A 428 17.90 10.79 1.41
C ASN A 428 16.91 10.73 2.58
N ASP A 429 16.22 9.61 2.76
CA ASP A 429 15.24 9.44 3.82
C ASP A 429 15.36 8.03 4.38
N CYS A 430 16.12 7.91 5.46
CA CYS A 430 16.26 6.68 6.22
C CYS A 430 16.00 6.93 7.70
N TRP A 431 15.46 5.91 8.35
CA TRP A 431 15.23 5.90 9.78
C TRP A 431 15.98 4.74 10.42
N ALA A 432 16.54 4.98 11.60
CA ALA A 432 17.08 3.92 12.43
C ALA A 432 16.63 4.08 13.88
N VAL A 433 16.46 2.96 14.57
CA VAL A 433 15.99 2.89 15.95
C VAL A 433 16.91 2.01 16.78
N GLY A 434 16.95 2.24 18.08
CA GLY A 434 17.87 1.53 18.96
C GLY A 434 17.51 1.53 20.43
N ASN A 435 18.48 1.10 21.23
CA ASN A 435 18.35 1.08 22.68
C ASN A 435 18.22 2.51 23.25
N ARG A 436 17.46 2.64 24.33
CA ARG A 436 17.24 3.94 24.99
C ARG A 436 18.57 4.56 25.46
N ALA A 437 18.65 5.88 25.38
CA ALA A 437 19.80 6.66 25.83
C ALA A 437 19.34 7.83 26.68
N SER A 438 19.98 8.03 27.83
CA SER A 438 19.69 9.16 28.74
C SER A 438 18.20 9.30 29.09
N GLY A 439 17.51 8.18 29.32
CA GLY A 439 16.10 8.17 29.71
C GLY A 439 15.09 8.39 28.58
N ALA A 440 15.51 8.30 27.31
CA ALA A 440 14.63 8.45 26.15
C ALA A 440 14.85 7.33 25.12
N SER A 441 13.75 6.91 24.47
CA SER A 441 13.80 6.07 23.26
C SER A 441 14.67 6.74 22.17
N VAL A 442 15.41 5.94 21.39
CA VAL A 442 16.32 6.46 20.35
C VAL A 442 15.75 6.21 18.97
N THR A 443 15.42 7.31 18.28
CA THR A 443 15.12 7.36 16.85
C THR A 443 16.05 8.35 16.16
N VAL A 444 16.61 7.99 15.02
CA VAL A 444 17.49 8.86 14.23
C VAL A 444 17.05 8.87 12.76
N HIS A 445 17.24 10.01 12.11
CA HIS A 445 16.83 10.25 10.73
C HIS A 445 18.02 10.69 9.88
N TRP A 446 18.11 10.12 8.69
CA TRP A 446 19.05 10.49 7.64
C TRP A 446 18.34 11.39 6.64
N ASN A 447 18.92 12.58 6.41
CA ASN A 447 18.35 13.59 5.51
C ASN A 447 19.06 13.66 4.14
N GLY A 448 19.88 12.66 3.79
CA GLY A 448 20.73 12.68 2.59
C GLY A 448 22.17 13.14 2.83
N SER A 449 22.44 13.76 3.98
CA SER A 449 23.77 14.30 4.30
C SER A 449 24.30 13.88 5.68
N ALA A 450 23.44 13.83 6.68
CA ALA A 450 23.81 13.49 8.05
C ALA A 450 22.68 12.75 8.76
N TRP A 451 23.05 11.88 9.69
CA TRP A 451 22.14 11.32 10.66
C TRP A 451 21.95 12.31 11.81
N SER A 452 20.70 12.49 12.25
CA SER A 452 20.37 13.33 13.39
C SER A 452 19.33 12.66 14.28
N ARG A 453 19.35 12.96 15.59
CA ARG A 453 18.33 12.46 16.51
C ARG A 453 17.01 13.16 16.25
N VAL A 454 15.95 12.37 16.16
CA VAL A 454 14.57 12.86 16.25
C VAL A 454 14.00 12.41 17.58
N THR A 455 13.29 13.28 18.26
CA THR A 455 12.70 12.95 19.56
C THR A 455 11.53 11.99 19.38
N ALA A 456 11.52 10.93 20.18
CA ALA A 456 10.39 10.03 20.33
C ALA A 456 9.93 10.01 21.78
N SER A 457 8.63 9.79 21.98
CA SER A 457 8.06 9.57 23.31
C SER A 457 8.52 8.24 23.90
N GLY A 458 8.49 8.14 25.22
CA GLY A 458 8.84 6.92 25.95
C GLY A 458 10.32 6.78 26.33
N ASN A 459 10.59 5.73 27.10
CA ASN A 459 11.89 5.42 27.68
C ASN A 459 12.19 3.92 27.54
N VAL A 460 12.11 3.42 26.31
CA VAL A 460 12.21 1.99 26.00
C VAL A 460 13.22 1.74 24.88
N ASN A 461 13.67 0.50 24.80
CA ASN A 461 14.42 0.05 23.63
C ASN A 461 13.45 -0.16 22.46
N LEU A 462 13.84 0.32 21.28
CA LEU A 462 13.14 0.06 20.03
C LEU A 462 13.92 -0.98 19.23
N TYR A 463 13.23 -1.95 18.65
CA TYR A 463 13.82 -3.13 18.02
C TYR A 463 13.57 -3.18 16.51
N GLY A 464 12.39 -2.76 16.06
CA GLY A 464 12.03 -2.74 14.64
C GLY A 464 11.58 -1.36 14.18
N VAL A 465 11.87 -1.02 12.92
CA VAL A 465 11.36 0.16 12.24
C VAL A 465 11.02 -0.19 10.80
N SER A 466 9.91 0.31 10.29
CA SER A 466 9.48 0.14 8.90
C SER A 466 8.75 1.39 8.43
N CYS A 467 9.14 1.90 7.26
CA CYS A 467 8.54 3.06 6.64
C CYS A 467 7.88 2.67 5.33
N SER A 468 6.63 3.09 5.15
CA SER A 468 5.93 2.93 3.88
C SER A 468 5.98 4.21 3.04
N LYS A 469 6.09 5.38 3.68
CA LYS A 469 6.28 6.71 3.07
C LYS A 469 7.09 7.59 4.01
N THR A 470 7.56 8.74 3.51
CA THR A 470 8.35 9.73 4.26
C THR A 470 7.65 10.29 5.50
N ASP A 471 6.32 10.24 5.50
CA ASP A 471 5.43 10.73 6.54
C ASP A 471 4.67 9.60 7.27
N SER A 472 5.04 8.35 7.03
CA SER A 472 4.38 7.19 7.64
C SER A 472 5.39 6.08 7.90
N CYS A 473 5.93 6.11 9.11
CA CYS A 473 6.81 5.07 9.64
C CYS A 473 6.27 4.50 10.94
N TRP A 474 6.58 3.23 11.18
CA TRP A 474 6.28 2.54 12.42
C TRP A 474 7.56 2.12 13.10
N ALA A 475 7.61 2.28 14.42
CA ALA A 475 8.67 1.73 15.26
C ALA A 475 8.07 0.94 16.41
N VAL A 476 8.67 -0.21 16.73
CA VAL A 476 8.17 -1.10 17.78
C VAL A 476 9.28 -1.45 18.78
N GLY A 477 8.90 -1.72 20.03
CA GLY A 477 9.87 -1.85 21.12
C GLY A 477 9.43 -2.66 22.32
N ALA A 478 10.19 -2.50 23.41
CA ALA A 478 9.90 -3.14 24.69
C ALA A 478 8.54 -2.71 25.26
N SER A 479 7.96 -3.55 26.12
CA SER A 479 6.69 -3.29 26.82
C SER A 479 5.55 -2.87 25.90
N GLY A 480 5.40 -3.54 24.76
CA GLY A 480 4.37 -3.25 23.79
C GLY A 480 4.47 -1.84 23.20
N THR A 481 5.65 -1.24 23.12
CA THR A 481 5.72 0.13 22.57
C THR A 481 5.51 0.09 21.06
N THR A 482 4.54 0.86 20.58
CA THR A 482 4.23 1.08 19.16
C THR A 482 4.18 2.59 18.89
N LEU A 483 5.09 3.08 18.04
CA LEU A 483 5.21 4.49 17.66
C LEU A 483 4.90 4.65 16.18
N HIS A 484 4.17 5.70 15.83
CA HIS A 484 3.88 6.11 14.46
C HIS A 484 4.49 7.49 14.18
N TRP A 485 5.27 7.59 13.11
CA TRP A 485 5.75 8.86 12.58
C TRP A 485 4.67 9.43 11.66
N ASN A 486 4.20 10.64 11.97
CA ASN A 486 3.14 11.32 11.22
C ASN A 486 3.65 12.42 10.28
N GLY A 487 4.95 12.42 9.93
CA GLY A 487 5.61 13.48 9.16
C GLY A 487 6.17 14.63 10.00
N SER A 488 5.83 14.72 11.28
CA SER A 488 6.30 15.79 12.18
C SER A 488 6.79 15.30 13.54
N ALA A 489 6.18 14.27 14.09
CA ALA A 489 6.51 13.71 15.39
C ALA A 489 6.21 12.21 15.45
N TRP A 490 6.92 11.52 16.35
CA TRP A 490 6.58 10.16 16.76
C TRP A 490 5.48 10.18 17.82
N VAL A 491 4.33 9.60 17.48
CA VAL A 491 3.15 9.51 18.34
C VAL A 491 2.99 8.07 18.82
N THR A 492 2.69 7.86 20.10
CA THR A 492 2.38 6.53 20.61
C THR A 492 0.98 6.12 20.16
N ILE A 493 0.88 4.96 19.52
CA ILE A 493 -0.39 4.29 19.21
C ILE A 493 -0.49 3.11 20.16
N SER A 494 -1.61 2.92 20.84
CA SER A 494 -1.73 1.83 21.81
C SER A 494 -1.90 0.48 21.12
N ASN A 495 -1.57 -0.62 21.78
CA ASN A 495 -1.93 -1.96 21.35
C ASN A 495 -2.36 -2.79 22.57
N PRO A 496 -3.12 -3.89 22.36
CA PRO A 496 -3.68 -4.66 23.46
C PRO A 496 -2.63 -5.48 24.24
N LEU A 497 -1.39 -5.55 23.74
CA LEU A 497 -0.34 -6.37 24.33
C LEU A 497 0.68 -5.48 25.06
N ASN A 498 1.20 -5.98 26.18
CA ASN A 498 2.27 -5.31 26.93
C ASN A 498 3.56 -6.12 26.89
N VAL A 499 3.93 -6.59 25.69
CA VAL A 499 5.08 -7.49 25.49
C VAL A 499 6.08 -6.93 24.51
N LYS A 500 7.33 -7.38 24.61
CA LYS A 500 8.39 -6.96 23.69
C LYS A 500 7.99 -7.29 22.25
N LEU A 501 7.97 -6.27 21.39
CA LEU A 501 7.82 -6.42 19.95
C LEU A 501 9.20 -6.38 19.31
N ASN A 502 9.48 -7.36 18.44
CA ASN A 502 10.81 -7.58 17.85
C ASN A 502 10.90 -7.04 16.42
N GLY A 503 9.83 -7.17 15.63
CA GLY A 503 9.80 -6.78 14.23
C GLY A 503 8.51 -6.07 13.84
N VAL A 504 8.59 -5.21 12.83
CA VAL A 504 7.45 -4.51 12.23
C VAL A 504 7.64 -4.40 10.73
N SER A 505 6.56 -4.54 9.97
CA SER A 505 6.52 -4.33 8.52
C SER A 505 5.31 -3.49 8.17
N ALA A 506 5.51 -2.40 7.43
CA ALA A 506 4.47 -1.48 7.01
C ALA A 506 4.28 -1.51 5.49
N LEU A 507 3.03 -1.45 5.05
CA LEU A 507 2.61 -1.31 3.67
C LEU A 507 2.00 0.08 3.46
N GLY A 508 2.33 0.70 2.34
CA GLY A 508 1.84 2.03 1.98
C GLY A 508 0.55 1.95 1.19
N ALA A 509 -0.35 2.90 1.45
CA ALA A 509 -1.61 3.00 0.71
C ALA A 509 -1.41 3.11 -0.80
N ALA A 510 -2.31 2.48 -1.56
CA ALA A 510 -2.33 2.46 -3.01
C ALA A 510 -3.70 2.87 -3.57
N ILE A 511 -3.71 3.76 -4.57
CA ILE A 511 -4.92 4.20 -5.29
C ILE A 511 -4.95 3.48 -6.62
N GLN A 512 -6.10 2.89 -6.98
CA GLN A 512 -6.27 2.09 -8.20
C GLN A 512 -5.05 1.20 -8.42
N PRO A 513 -4.76 0.26 -7.48
CA PRO A 513 -3.57 -0.56 -7.58
C PRO A 513 -3.68 -1.50 -8.77
N GLU A 514 -3.41 -1.00 -9.95
CA GLU A 514 -2.86 -1.78 -11.05
C GLU A 514 -1.42 -2.19 -10.67
N SER A 515 -0.75 -1.39 -9.81
CA SER A 515 0.65 -1.53 -9.40
C SER A 515 0.94 -2.10 -8.01
N ALA A 516 -0.06 -2.30 -7.13
CA ALA A 516 0.21 -3.01 -5.85
C ALA A 516 0.29 -4.55 -6.02
N TRP A 517 -0.02 -5.03 -7.23
CA TRP A 517 -0.06 -6.45 -7.57
C TRP A 517 0.54 -6.78 -8.94
N GLN A 518 0.83 -5.78 -9.77
CA GLN A 518 1.86 -5.93 -10.80
C GLN A 518 3.22 -5.85 -10.12
N GLU A 519 3.96 -6.96 -10.27
CA GLU A 519 5.39 -7.05 -10.07
C GLU A 519 6.09 -5.75 -10.52
N GLN A 520 6.49 -4.90 -9.57
CA GLN A 520 7.53 -3.92 -9.86
C GLN A 520 8.87 -4.65 -9.83
N PHE A 521 9.23 -5.25 -10.96
CA PHE A 521 10.63 -5.45 -11.28
C PHE A 521 11.19 -4.16 -11.89
N PRO A 522 12.45 -3.79 -11.59
CA PRO A 522 13.20 -2.86 -12.43
C PRO A 522 13.37 -3.37 -13.87
#